data_AF-A0A2M7L5S0-F1
#
_entry.id   AF-A0A2M7L5S0-F1
#
_cell.length_a   1.000
_cell.length_b   1.000
_cell.length_c   1.000
_cell.angle_alpha   90.00
_cell.angle_beta   90.00
_cell.angle_gamma   90.00
#
_symmetry.space_group_name_H-M   'P 1'
#
loop_
_entity.id
_entity.type
_entity.pdbx_description
1 polymer ?
#
loop_
_entity_poly.entity_id
_entity_poly.type
_entity_poly.pdbx_seq_one_letter_code
_entity_poly.pdbx_strand_id
1 'polypeptide(L)'
;MAGVNAMPPVVRLTSQQSVIPIVLPAIDGSLFDSQCMQGKAYMVSFFRFAACPFCNLRLHELVKRFDELEGRLGIVAIFDSPLPNLQKHAEGHHAPFPILADADNRYYRAYGIEHSVAGLFKGMLMRMPTLIRGMAKGYLPTTIQGSMTTMPADFLVDASGIIQFAHYARDEGDHLPFAQIKAFALSRKHQALLERTVSG
;
A
#
# COMPACT_ATOMS: atom_id res chain seq x y z
N MET A 1 -8.59 12.01 -37.99
CA MET A 1 -8.81 12.50 -36.61
C MET A 1 -8.97 11.27 -35.72
N ALA A 2 -7.95 10.95 -34.94
CA ALA A 2 -7.93 9.73 -34.12
C ALA A 2 -8.94 9.88 -32.97
N GLY A 3 -9.84 8.90 -32.85
CA GLY A 3 -10.84 8.85 -31.79
C GLY A 3 -10.16 8.82 -30.42
N VAL A 4 -10.62 9.70 -29.53
CA VAL A 4 -10.36 9.57 -28.10
C VAL A 4 -11.03 8.29 -27.62
N ASN A 5 -10.26 7.19 -27.55
CA ASN A 5 -10.70 5.98 -26.86
C ASN A 5 -10.89 6.36 -25.39
N ALA A 6 -12.14 6.57 -24.98
CA ALA A 6 -12.48 6.72 -23.58
C ALA A 6 -12.00 5.47 -22.84
N MET A 7 -11.12 5.64 -21.85
CA MET A 7 -10.77 4.55 -20.96
C MET A 7 -12.06 4.05 -20.30
N PRO A 8 -12.28 2.72 -20.22
CA PRO A 8 -13.45 2.17 -19.56
C PRO A 8 -13.53 2.67 -18.10
N PRO A 9 -14.73 2.82 -17.53
CA PRO A 9 -14.90 3.32 -16.18
C PRO A 9 -14.15 2.44 -15.18
N VAL A 10 -13.29 3.08 -14.38
CA VAL A 10 -12.50 2.43 -13.34
C VAL A 10 -13.44 2.02 -12.21
N VAL A 11 -13.55 0.72 -11.94
CA VAL A 11 -14.37 0.20 -10.83
C VAL A 11 -13.49 0.12 -9.57
N ARG A 12 -13.79 0.96 -8.59
CA ARG A 12 -13.14 0.90 -7.27
C ARG A 12 -13.69 -0.25 -6.45
N LEU A 13 -12.81 -0.89 -5.69
CA LEU A 13 -13.20 -1.89 -4.71
C LEU A 13 -13.85 -1.21 -3.50
N THR A 14 -14.83 -1.88 -2.92
CA THR A 14 -15.55 -1.47 -1.72
C THR A 14 -15.43 -2.51 -0.62
N SER A 15 -15.94 -2.19 0.56
CA SER A 15 -16.10 -3.20 1.61
C SER A 15 -16.99 -4.35 1.13
N GLN A 16 -16.81 -5.51 1.76
CA GLN A 16 -17.52 -6.76 1.49
C GLN A 16 -17.20 -7.45 0.16
N GLN A 17 -16.23 -6.95 -0.60
CA GLN A 17 -15.71 -7.63 -1.80
C GLN A 17 -14.48 -8.48 -1.47
N SER A 18 -14.27 -9.55 -2.23
CA SER A 18 -13.03 -10.32 -2.17
C SER A 18 -11.85 -9.48 -2.64
N VAL A 19 -10.74 -9.59 -1.93
CA VAL A 19 -9.46 -9.03 -2.35
C VAL A 19 -8.99 -9.68 -3.66
N ILE A 20 -8.39 -8.90 -4.54
CA ILE A 20 -7.82 -9.43 -5.80
C ILE A 20 -6.50 -10.14 -5.46
N PRO A 21 -6.29 -11.40 -5.90
CA PRO A 21 -5.03 -12.09 -5.66
C PRO A 21 -3.83 -11.39 -6.33
N ILE A 22 -2.77 -11.15 -5.56
CA ILE A 22 -1.57 -10.43 -5.98
C ILE A 22 -0.40 -11.40 -6.11
N VAL A 23 0.30 -11.32 -7.25
CA VAL A 23 1.57 -12.00 -7.51
C VAL A 23 2.55 -10.97 -8.07
N LEU A 24 3.58 -10.62 -7.30
CA LEU A 24 4.55 -9.57 -7.65
C LEU A 24 5.95 -9.89 -7.10
N PRO A 25 7.01 -9.41 -7.76
CA PRO A 25 8.36 -9.52 -7.23
C PRO A 25 8.52 -8.66 -5.96
N ALA A 26 9.13 -9.25 -4.93
CA ALA A 26 9.51 -8.57 -3.70
C ALA A 26 10.94 -8.04 -3.77
N ILE A 27 11.27 -7.03 -2.95
CA ILE A 27 12.61 -6.40 -2.93
C ILE A 27 13.74 -7.36 -2.55
N ASP A 28 13.45 -8.47 -1.87
CA ASP A 28 14.41 -9.52 -1.54
C ASP A 28 14.71 -10.46 -2.73
N GLY A 29 14.09 -10.23 -3.89
CA GLY A 29 14.22 -11.03 -5.09
C GLY A 29 13.28 -12.23 -5.16
N SER A 30 12.49 -12.49 -4.12
CA SER A 30 11.47 -13.55 -4.13
C SER A 30 10.23 -13.13 -4.93
N LEU A 31 9.45 -14.12 -5.35
CA LEU A 31 8.11 -13.88 -5.91
C LEU A 31 7.09 -14.02 -4.79
N PHE A 32 6.41 -12.92 -4.45
CA PHE A 32 5.34 -12.94 -3.48
C PHE A 32 4.04 -13.40 -4.14
N ASP A 33 3.32 -14.30 -3.48
CA ASP A 33 1.93 -14.64 -3.79
C ASP A 33 1.04 -14.40 -2.56
N SER A 34 0.00 -13.59 -2.71
CA SER A 34 -0.97 -13.29 -1.66
C SER A 34 -1.66 -14.51 -1.04
N GLN A 35 -1.64 -15.67 -1.70
CA GLN A 35 -2.11 -16.93 -1.13
C GLN A 35 -1.38 -17.28 0.18
N CYS A 36 -0.14 -16.83 0.39
CA CYS A 36 0.57 -17.03 1.66
C CYS A 36 -0.07 -16.31 2.86
N MET A 37 -1.00 -15.38 2.61
CA MET A 37 -1.80 -14.68 3.63
C MET A 37 -3.15 -15.34 3.91
N GLN A 38 -3.47 -16.46 3.26
CA GLN A 38 -4.74 -17.16 3.47
C GLN A 38 -4.94 -17.54 4.95
N GLY A 39 -6.14 -17.28 5.49
CA GLY A 39 -6.46 -17.52 6.89
C GLY A 39 -5.88 -16.47 7.86
N LYS A 40 -5.19 -15.45 7.37
CA LYS A 40 -4.63 -14.35 8.17
C LYS A 40 -5.23 -13.02 7.75
N ALA A 41 -5.43 -12.13 8.72
CA ALA A 41 -5.75 -10.75 8.41
C ALA A 41 -4.51 -10.05 7.86
N TYR A 42 -4.68 -9.18 6.88
CA TYR A 42 -3.58 -8.37 6.36
C TYR A 42 -4.05 -7.04 5.79
N MET A 43 -3.12 -6.09 5.71
CA MET A 43 -3.30 -4.84 5.00
C MET A 43 -2.57 -4.90 3.66
N VAL A 44 -3.23 -4.48 2.59
CA VAL A 44 -2.56 -4.14 1.32
C VAL A 44 -2.46 -2.62 1.25
N SER A 45 -1.24 -2.10 1.15
CA SER A 45 -0.96 -0.67 1.06
C SER A 45 -0.23 -0.36 -0.24
N PHE A 46 -0.90 0.40 -1.10
CA PHE A 46 -0.34 0.90 -2.35
C PHE A 46 0.31 2.25 -2.10
N PHE A 47 1.59 2.33 -2.46
CA PHE A 47 2.41 3.53 -2.40
C PHE A 47 2.55 4.13 -3.80
N ARG A 48 3.33 5.20 -3.93
CA ARG A 48 3.61 5.85 -5.21
C ARG A 48 4.92 5.28 -5.76
N PHE A 49 5.74 6.13 -6.37
CA PHE A 49 7.10 5.81 -6.79
C PHE A 49 8.07 5.68 -5.61
N ALA A 50 9.14 4.90 -5.81
CA ALA A 50 10.06 4.47 -4.76
C ALA A 50 10.77 5.63 -4.01
N ALA A 51 11.08 6.73 -4.70
CA ALA A 51 11.75 7.89 -4.11
C ALA A 51 10.79 8.91 -3.44
N CYS A 52 9.49 8.61 -3.35
CA CYS A 52 8.52 9.56 -2.80
C CYS A 52 8.73 9.79 -1.29
N PRO A 53 8.95 11.05 -0.85
CA PRO A 53 9.23 11.35 0.56
C PRO A 53 8.07 10.99 1.50
N PHE A 54 6.82 11.22 1.08
CA PHE A 54 5.64 10.87 1.86
C PHE A 54 5.51 9.37 2.04
N CYS A 55 5.70 8.61 0.96
CA CYS A 55 5.64 7.15 0.99
C CYS A 55 6.74 6.55 1.86
N ASN A 56 7.98 7.07 1.78
CA ASN A 56 9.08 6.60 2.61
C ASN A 56 8.89 6.94 4.09
N LEU A 57 8.35 8.12 4.42
CA LEU A 57 7.98 8.45 5.80
C LEU A 57 6.89 7.52 6.34
N ARG A 58 5.91 7.18 5.50
CA ARG A 58 4.85 6.26 5.86
C ARG A 58 5.37 4.83 6.03
N LEU A 59 6.19 4.34 5.11
CA LEU A 59 6.84 3.04 5.21
C LEU A 59 7.66 2.95 6.51
N HIS A 60 8.46 3.98 6.79
CA HIS A 60 9.22 4.10 8.04
C HIS A 60 8.34 4.05 9.29
N GLU A 61 7.17 4.70 9.28
CA GLU A 61 6.19 4.59 10.38
C GLU A 61 5.70 3.16 10.56
N LEU A 62 5.29 2.50 9.47
CA LEU A 62 4.78 1.13 9.50
C LEU A 62 5.84 0.15 10.02
N VAL A 63 7.09 0.26 9.56
CA VAL A 63 8.21 -0.57 10.03
C VAL A 63 8.43 -0.37 11.53
N LYS A 64 8.53 0.89 11.99
CA LYS A 64 8.81 1.18 13.40
C LYS A 64 7.72 0.72 14.36
N ARG A 65 6.48 0.62 13.88
CA ARG A 65 5.32 0.34 14.72
C ARG A 65 4.71 -1.03 14.45
N PHE A 66 5.35 -1.83 13.61
CA PHE A 66 4.82 -3.13 13.19
C PHE A 66 4.51 -4.05 14.38
N ASP A 67 5.37 -4.06 15.40
CA ASP A 67 5.18 -4.86 16.62
C ASP A 67 3.92 -4.48 17.41
N GLU A 68 3.41 -3.25 17.26
CA GLU A 68 2.15 -2.85 17.89
C GLU A 68 0.91 -3.58 17.33
N LEU A 69 1.06 -4.31 16.22
CA LEU A 69 0.03 -5.15 15.63
C LEU A 69 -0.01 -6.57 16.23
N GLU A 70 0.94 -6.90 17.14
CA GLU A 70 1.00 -8.17 17.88
C GLU A 70 0.98 -9.43 17.00
N GLY A 71 1.48 -9.34 15.76
CA GLY A 71 1.43 -10.43 14.79
C GLY A 71 0.01 -10.81 14.31
N ARG A 72 -1.00 -10.01 14.65
CA ARG A 72 -2.41 -10.27 14.30
C ARG A 72 -2.80 -9.74 12.92
N LEU A 73 -1.96 -8.88 12.33
CA LEU A 73 -2.18 -8.28 11.03
C LEU A 73 -0.87 -8.27 10.24
N GLY A 74 -0.85 -8.94 9.09
CA GLY A 74 0.22 -8.81 8.11
C GLY A 74 0.16 -7.48 7.36
N ILE A 75 1.27 -7.06 6.76
CA ILE A 75 1.30 -5.90 5.85
C ILE A 75 1.86 -6.37 4.51
N VAL A 76 1.32 -5.86 3.42
CA VAL A 76 1.86 -6.00 2.06
C VAL A 76 1.95 -4.59 1.48
N ALA A 77 3.18 -4.12 1.24
CA ALA A 77 3.43 -2.82 0.65
C ALA A 77 3.71 -2.98 -0.85
N ILE A 78 3.02 -2.23 -1.71
CA ILE A 78 3.17 -2.28 -3.17
C ILE A 78 3.57 -0.91 -3.67
N PHE A 79 4.59 -0.83 -4.51
CA PHE A 79 5.06 0.42 -5.12
C PHE A 79 4.91 0.39 -6.64
N ASP A 80 4.53 1.53 -7.20
CA ASP A 80 4.58 1.84 -8.62
C ASP A 80 6.03 2.15 -8.98
N SER A 81 6.82 1.08 -9.15
CA SER A 81 8.23 1.18 -9.45
C SER A 81 8.73 -0.16 -10.02
N PRO A 82 9.66 -0.13 -10.98
CA PRO A 82 10.47 -1.29 -11.31
C PRO A 82 11.24 -1.80 -10.08
N LEU A 83 11.45 -3.12 -10.01
CA LEU A 83 12.14 -3.78 -8.89
C LEU A 83 13.55 -3.19 -8.61
N PRO A 84 14.45 -2.98 -9.59
CA PRO A 84 15.79 -2.44 -9.30
C PRO A 84 15.76 -1.03 -8.70
N ASN A 85 14.80 -0.21 -9.12
CA ASN A 85 14.62 1.13 -8.57
C ASN A 85 14.02 1.08 -7.16
N LEU A 86 13.10 0.14 -6.91
CA LEU A 86 12.51 -0.05 -5.60
C LEU A 86 13.55 -0.53 -4.58
N GLN A 87 14.36 -1.53 -4.96
CA GLN A 87 15.49 -2.04 -4.18
C GLN A 87 16.40 -0.91 -3.70
N LYS A 88 16.86 -0.05 -4.62
CA LYS A 88 17.73 1.09 -4.32
C LYS A 88 17.19 2.04 -3.23
N HIS A 89 15.87 2.19 -3.11
CA HIS A 89 15.25 3.16 -2.19
C HIS A 89 14.61 2.50 -0.95
N ALA A 90 14.19 1.25 -1.05
CA ALA A 90 13.41 0.57 0.00
C ALA A 90 14.23 -0.42 0.84
N GLU A 91 15.35 -0.96 0.34
CA GLU A 91 16.16 -1.95 1.07
C GLU A 91 16.60 -1.45 2.45
N GLY A 92 16.99 -0.18 2.57
CA GLY A 92 17.45 0.41 3.84
C GLY A 92 16.39 0.50 4.93
N HIS A 93 15.10 0.28 4.63
CA HIS A 93 14.04 0.28 5.64
C HIS A 93 14.01 -0.99 6.49
N HIS A 94 14.60 -2.10 6.02
CA HIS A 94 14.60 -3.39 6.72
C HIS A 94 13.18 -3.81 7.19
N ALA A 95 12.19 -3.69 6.31
CA ALA A 95 10.81 -3.94 6.67
C ALA A 95 10.57 -5.42 7.04
N PRO A 96 9.84 -5.71 8.15
CA PRO A 96 9.50 -7.08 8.56
C PRO A 96 8.34 -7.68 7.74
N PHE A 97 7.99 -7.05 6.62
CA PHE A 97 6.86 -7.39 5.78
C PHE A 97 7.23 -7.19 4.30
N PRO A 98 6.56 -7.89 3.37
CA PRO A 98 6.88 -7.81 1.94
C PRO A 98 6.67 -6.40 1.37
N ILE A 99 7.68 -5.93 0.64
CA ILE A 99 7.64 -4.74 -0.22
C ILE A 99 7.74 -5.21 -1.67
N LEU A 100 6.74 -4.89 -2.47
CA LEU A 100 6.52 -5.45 -3.81
C LEU A 100 6.62 -4.36 -4.89
N ALA A 101 7.16 -4.73 -6.05
CA ALA A 101 7.30 -3.84 -7.20
C ALA A 101 6.24 -4.18 -8.27
N ASP A 102 5.32 -3.24 -8.55
CA ASP A 102 4.36 -3.34 -9.66
C ASP A 102 4.76 -2.37 -10.78
N ALA A 103 5.74 -2.79 -11.58
CA ALA A 103 6.32 -1.95 -12.64
C ALA A 103 5.29 -1.52 -13.70
N ASP A 104 4.30 -2.37 -13.97
CA ASP A 104 3.31 -2.16 -15.03
C ASP A 104 1.99 -1.56 -14.52
N ASN A 105 1.92 -1.17 -13.24
CA ASN A 105 0.70 -0.71 -12.56
C ASN A 105 -0.49 -1.68 -12.75
N ARG A 106 -0.22 -2.99 -12.85
CA ARG A 106 -1.25 -3.99 -13.11
C ARG A 106 -2.26 -4.03 -11.98
N TYR A 107 -1.79 -4.04 -10.74
CA TYR A 107 -2.62 -4.12 -9.55
C TYR A 107 -3.19 -2.77 -9.17
N TYR A 108 -2.49 -1.66 -9.46
CA TYR A 108 -3.08 -0.33 -9.36
C TYR A 108 -4.36 -0.21 -10.19
N ARG A 109 -4.32 -0.63 -11.47
CA ARG A 109 -5.52 -0.66 -12.32
C ARG A 109 -6.58 -1.64 -11.81
N ALA A 110 -6.18 -2.84 -11.40
CA ALA A 110 -7.11 -3.86 -10.93
C ALA A 110 -7.87 -3.44 -9.65
N TYR A 111 -7.20 -2.70 -8.76
CA TYR A 111 -7.80 -2.14 -7.54
C TYR A 111 -8.52 -0.79 -7.79
N GLY A 112 -8.55 -0.31 -9.02
CA GLY A 112 -9.18 0.96 -9.38
C GLY A 112 -8.48 2.19 -8.79
N ILE A 113 -7.16 2.11 -8.59
CA ILE A 113 -6.32 3.21 -8.10
C ILE A 113 -5.92 4.07 -9.29
N GLU A 114 -6.17 5.37 -9.19
CA GLU A 114 -6.00 6.31 -10.29
C GLU A 114 -4.77 7.19 -10.10
N HIS A 115 -4.36 7.81 -11.20
CA HIS A 115 -3.39 8.89 -11.21
C HIS A 115 -4.12 10.23 -11.06
N SER A 116 -3.71 11.08 -10.10
CA SER A 116 -4.31 12.41 -9.88
C SER A 116 -3.26 13.52 -9.84
N VAL A 117 -3.26 14.37 -10.87
CA VAL A 117 -2.45 15.59 -10.93
C VAL A 117 -2.93 16.61 -9.89
N ALA A 118 -4.25 16.76 -9.72
CA ALA A 118 -4.82 17.68 -8.74
C ALA A 118 -4.50 17.26 -7.30
N GLY A 119 -4.50 15.94 -7.02
CA GLY A 119 -4.08 15.38 -5.74
C GLY A 119 -2.63 15.76 -5.41
N LEU A 120 -1.72 15.60 -6.38
CA LEU A 120 -0.30 15.97 -6.25
C LEU A 120 -0.10 17.45 -5.90
N PHE A 121 -0.75 18.37 -6.61
CA PHE A 121 -0.60 19.80 -6.32
C PHE A 121 -1.17 20.16 -4.94
N LYS A 122 -2.30 19.54 -4.56
CA LYS A 122 -2.92 19.76 -3.25
C LYS A 122 -2.01 19.29 -2.11
N GLY A 123 -1.44 18.09 -2.19
CA GLY A 123 -0.57 17.60 -1.13
C GLY A 123 0.74 18.36 -1.05
N MET A 124 1.32 18.79 -2.18
CA MET A 124 2.52 19.63 -2.18
C MET A 124 2.26 20.93 -1.41
N LEU A 125 1.12 21.57 -1.63
CA LEU A 125 0.77 22.82 -0.95
C LEU A 125 0.37 22.59 0.52
N MET A 126 -0.45 21.58 0.81
CA MET A 126 -1.04 21.38 2.14
C MET A 126 -0.17 20.56 3.09
N ARG A 127 0.82 19.80 2.59
CA ARG A 127 1.67 18.90 3.39
C ARG A 127 3.14 19.30 3.43
N MET A 128 3.43 20.58 3.20
CA MET A 128 4.80 21.12 3.24
C MET A 128 5.61 20.72 4.49
N PRO A 129 5.09 20.75 5.72
CA PRO A 129 5.86 20.32 6.89
C PRO A 129 6.27 18.84 6.84
N THR A 130 5.40 17.98 6.31
CA THR A 130 5.68 16.55 6.16
C THR A 130 6.71 16.31 5.06
N LEU A 131 6.61 17.06 3.95
CA LEU A 131 7.59 17.02 2.87
C LEU A 131 8.99 17.38 3.36
N ILE A 132 9.10 18.51 4.08
CA ILE A 132 10.36 18.98 4.68
C ILE A 132 10.95 17.91 5.62
N ARG A 133 10.10 17.31 6.47
CA ARG A 133 10.54 16.22 7.37
C ARG A 133 11.06 15.01 6.59
N GLY A 134 10.44 14.67 5.47
CA GLY A 134 10.87 13.57 4.61
C GLY A 134 12.24 13.85 4.00
N MET A 135 12.41 15.04 3.44
CA MET A 135 13.68 15.48 2.86
C MET A 135 14.80 15.57 3.91
N ALA A 136 14.50 16.07 5.12
CA ALA A 136 15.46 16.12 6.24
C ALA A 136 15.91 14.73 6.69
N LYS A 137 15.11 13.68 6.45
CA LYS A 137 15.49 12.28 6.67
C LYS A 137 16.23 11.65 5.49
N GLY A 138 16.55 12.42 4.46
CA GLY A 138 17.28 11.95 3.28
C GLY A 138 16.40 11.35 2.19
N TYR A 139 15.07 11.38 2.33
CA TYR A 139 14.14 10.91 1.27
C TYR A 139 13.98 11.98 0.20
N LEU A 140 15.02 12.16 -0.61
CA LEU A 140 15.06 13.10 -1.70
C LEU A 140 14.52 12.45 -2.98
N PRO A 141 13.61 13.09 -3.72
CA PRO A 141 13.07 12.57 -4.98
C PRO A 141 14.10 12.74 -6.11
N THR A 142 15.25 12.06 -5.99
CA THR A 142 16.40 12.18 -6.92
C THR A 142 16.15 11.48 -8.24
N THR A 143 15.30 10.45 -8.25
CA THR A 143 14.94 9.69 -9.45
C THR A 143 13.44 9.43 -9.44
N ILE A 144 12.77 9.79 -10.54
CA ILE A 144 11.36 9.56 -10.74
C ILE A 144 11.22 8.45 -11.78
N GLN A 145 11.09 7.22 -11.30
CA GLN A 145 10.82 6.04 -12.10
C GLN A 145 9.56 5.38 -11.54
N GLY A 146 8.51 5.34 -12.36
CA GLY A 146 7.11 5.19 -11.93
C GLY A 146 6.32 6.47 -12.20
N SER A 147 5.01 6.46 -11.98
CA SER A 147 4.18 7.64 -12.22
C SER A 147 4.18 8.60 -11.03
N MET A 148 4.52 9.87 -11.31
CA MET A 148 4.39 10.97 -10.34
C MET A 148 2.96 11.27 -9.94
N THR A 149 1.95 10.63 -10.52
CA THR A 149 0.56 11.01 -10.26
C THR A 149 -0.22 9.89 -9.59
N THR A 150 0.37 8.70 -9.44
CA THR A 150 -0.24 7.58 -8.71
C THR A 150 -0.64 8.02 -7.32
N MET A 151 -1.88 7.71 -6.94
CA MET A 151 -2.39 7.95 -5.61
C MET A 151 -2.17 6.72 -4.72
N PRO A 152 -1.88 6.89 -3.43
CA PRO A 152 -1.88 5.77 -2.51
C PRO A 152 -3.29 5.23 -2.27
N ALA A 153 -3.37 4.00 -1.77
CA ALA A 153 -4.61 3.41 -1.29
C ALA A 153 -4.30 2.32 -0.27
N ASP A 154 -5.17 2.14 0.72
CA ASP A 154 -5.02 1.11 1.74
C ASP A 154 -6.28 0.26 1.84
N PHE A 155 -6.10 -1.05 1.94
CA PHE A 155 -7.16 -2.03 2.06
C PHE A 155 -6.90 -2.90 3.28
N LEU A 156 -7.87 -3.00 4.18
CA LEU A 156 -7.83 -3.92 5.32
C LEU A 156 -8.64 -5.16 4.96
N VAL A 157 -7.99 -6.31 4.98
CA VAL A 157 -8.52 -7.60 4.53
C VAL A 157 -8.58 -8.54 5.73
N ASP A 158 -9.71 -9.23 5.89
CA ASP A 158 -9.87 -10.24 6.93
C ASP A 158 -9.28 -11.62 6.54
N ALA A 159 -9.27 -12.54 7.49
CA ALA A 159 -8.77 -13.91 7.29
C ALA A 159 -9.50 -14.71 6.19
N SER A 160 -10.70 -14.29 5.78
CA SER A 160 -11.46 -14.91 4.68
C SER A 160 -11.14 -14.28 3.33
N GLY A 161 -10.21 -13.32 3.26
CA GLY A 161 -9.87 -12.60 2.04
C GLY A 161 -10.90 -11.53 1.65
N ILE A 162 -11.75 -11.08 2.59
CA ILE A 162 -12.76 -10.06 2.34
C ILE A 162 -12.26 -8.69 2.80
N ILE A 163 -12.44 -7.69 1.93
CA ILE A 163 -12.11 -6.29 2.21
C ILE A 163 -13.10 -5.76 3.25
N GLN A 164 -12.61 -5.41 4.42
CA GLN A 164 -13.38 -4.78 5.49
C GLN A 164 -13.35 -3.25 5.37
N PHE A 165 -12.23 -2.70 4.91
CA PHE A 165 -12.06 -1.27 4.65
C PHE A 165 -11.28 -1.05 3.35
N ALA A 166 -11.76 -0.11 2.53
CA ALA A 166 -11.07 0.38 1.33
C ALA A 166 -10.91 1.90 1.44
N HIS A 167 -9.67 2.38 1.45
CA HIS A 167 -9.32 3.79 1.55
C HIS A 167 -8.56 4.23 0.31
N TYR A 168 -9.15 5.13 -0.46
CA TYR A 168 -8.52 5.76 -1.62
C TYR A 168 -8.05 7.16 -1.23
N ALA A 169 -6.76 7.43 -1.43
CA ALA A 169 -6.15 8.68 -1.00
C ALA A 169 -6.72 9.92 -1.72
N ARG A 170 -6.79 11.03 -0.99
CA ARG A 170 -7.15 12.36 -1.53
C ARG A 170 -5.94 13.19 -1.95
N ASP A 171 -4.77 12.88 -1.41
CA ASP A 171 -3.47 13.50 -1.71
C ASP A 171 -2.34 12.46 -1.56
N GLU A 172 -1.12 12.79 -1.98
CA GLU A 172 -0.02 11.83 -2.05
C GLU A 172 0.50 11.28 -0.71
N GLY A 173 0.08 11.82 0.42
CA GLY A 173 0.43 11.35 1.77
C GLY A 173 -0.77 10.81 2.54
N ASP A 174 -1.94 10.68 1.91
CA ASP A 174 -3.19 10.30 2.56
C ASP A 174 -3.36 8.78 2.63
N HIS A 175 -2.78 8.18 3.68
CA HIS A 175 -2.97 6.78 4.06
C HIS A 175 -3.91 6.66 5.26
N LEU A 176 -4.45 5.45 5.49
CA LEU A 176 -5.21 5.11 6.69
C LEU A 176 -4.39 5.43 7.95
N PRO A 177 -4.96 6.14 8.95
CA PRO A 177 -4.24 6.41 10.19
C PRO A 177 -3.81 5.11 10.88
N PHE A 178 -2.59 5.06 11.40
CA PHE A 178 -2.07 3.86 12.06
C PHE A 178 -2.98 3.40 13.22
N ALA A 179 -3.60 4.34 13.94
CA ALA A 179 -4.55 4.01 15.00
C ALA A 179 -5.73 3.15 14.50
N GLN A 180 -6.22 3.39 13.27
CA GLN A 180 -7.28 2.58 12.67
C GLN A 180 -6.78 1.19 12.26
N ILE A 181 -5.55 1.11 11.71
CA ILE A 181 -4.90 -0.17 11.38
C ILE A 181 -4.74 -1.03 12.64
N LYS A 182 -4.24 -0.43 13.72
CA LYS A 182 -4.10 -1.09 15.01
C LYS A 182 -5.44 -1.52 15.59
N ALA A 183 -6.46 -0.65 15.53
CA ALA A 183 -7.79 -1.00 16.01
C ALA A 183 -8.40 -2.18 15.24
N PHE A 184 -8.16 -2.26 13.93
CA PHE A 184 -8.57 -3.40 13.11
C PHE A 184 -7.85 -4.68 13.53
N ALA A 185 -6.52 -4.64 13.66
CA ALA A 185 -5.68 -5.77 14.08
C ALA A 185 -6.10 -6.34 15.45
N LEU A 186 -6.48 -5.48 16.39
CA LEU A 186 -6.85 -5.86 17.75
C LEU A 186 -8.36 -6.11 17.94
N SER A 187 -9.17 -6.03 16.88
CA SER A 187 -10.62 -6.16 16.98
C SER A 187 -11.06 -7.60 17.34
N ARG A 188 -12.02 -7.73 18.26
CA ARG A 188 -12.55 -9.03 18.72
C ARG A 188 -13.23 -9.86 17.63
N LYS A 189 -13.76 -9.23 16.57
CA LYS A 189 -14.31 -9.94 15.41
C LYS A 189 -13.27 -10.82 14.71
N HIS A 190 -11.99 -10.45 14.77
CA HIS A 190 -10.90 -11.25 14.22
C HIS A 190 -10.46 -12.40 15.13
N GLN A 191 -10.62 -12.28 16.45
CA GLN A 191 -10.25 -13.35 17.39
C GLN A 191 -11.15 -14.58 17.24
N ALA A 192 -12.45 -14.39 17.05
CA ALA A 192 -13.40 -15.49 16.86
C ALA A 192 -13.21 -16.29 15.55
N LEU A 193 -12.58 -15.71 14.52
CA LEU A 193 -12.27 -16.40 13.26
C LEU A 193 -10.99 -17.23 13.36
N LEU A 194 -9.98 -16.72 14.08
CA LEU A 194 -8.72 -17.45 14.30
C LEU A 194 -8.92 -18.66 15.22
N GLU A 195 -9.70 -18.53 16.29
CA GLU A 195 -9.99 -19.63 17.24
C GLU A 195 -10.78 -20.79 16.62
N ARG A 196 -11.63 -20.50 15.62
CA ARG A 196 -12.41 -21.52 14.89
C ARG A 196 -11.58 -22.29 13.85
N THR A 197 -10.45 -21.75 13.42
CA THR A 197 -9.55 -22.39 12.42
C THR A 197 -8.54 -23.34 13.09
N VAL A 198 -8.28 -23.17 14.40
CA VAL A 198 -7.37 -24.03 15.18
C VAL A 198 -8.12 -25.20 15.85
N SER A 199 -9.45 -25.13 15.91
CA SER A 199 -10.30 -26.13 16.61
C SER A 199 -11.03 -27.10 15.66
N GLY A 200 -10.64 -27.16 14.38
CA GLY A 200 -11.21 -28.08 13.37
C GLY A 200 -10.12 -28.71 12.53
#